data_AF-A0A4U2CWZ1-F1
#
_entry.id   AF-A0A4U2CWZ1-F1
#
_cell.length_a   1.000
_cell.length_b   1.000
_cell.length_c   1.000
_cell.angle_alpha   90.00
_cell.angle_beta   90.00
_cell.angle_gamma   90.00
#
_symmetry.space_group_name_H-M   'P 1'
#
loop_
_entity.id
_entity.type
_entity.pdbx_description
1 polymer ?
#
loop_
_entity_poly.entity_id
_entity_poly.type
_entity_poly.pdbx_seq_one_letter_code
_entity_poly.pdbx_strand_id
1 'polypeptide(L)' 'MDYKINDPVILEMLDGNDWRVIRTTYRQAIRLLRKTQHRGYLLYHEGESWDLYSNQGKLIKFKRRR' A
#
# COMPACT_ATOMS: atom_id res chain seq x y z
N MET A 1 -0.48 -9.80 -8.39
CA MET A 1 0.48 -8.71 -8.60
C MET A 1 1.82 -9.19 -8.10
N ASP A 2 2.80 -9.22 -8.98
CA ASP A 2 4.16 -9.65 -8.65
C ASP A 2 5.01 -8.40 -8.51
N TYR A 3 4.85 -7.69 -7.38
CA TYR A 3 5.64 -6.50 -7.09
C TYR A 3 7.11 -6.90 -6.93
N LYS A 4 7.98 -6.33 -7.76
CA LYS A 4 9.43 -6.48 -7.55
C LYS A 4 9.87 -5.55 -6.42
N ILE A 5 10.94 -5.94 -5.75
CA ILE A 5 11.47 -5.28 -4.56
C ILE A 5 11.74 -3.78 -4.79
N ASN A 6 12.20 -3.42 -5.98
CA ASN A 6 12.56 -2.05 -6.35
C ASN A 6 11.48 -1.34 -7.16
N ASP A 7 10.29 -1.94 -7.32
CA ASP A 7 9.22 -1.30 -8.07
C ASP A 7 8.76 -0.04 -7.32
N PRO A 8 8.60 1.08 -8.01
CA PRO A 8 8.01 2.28 -7.44
C PRO A 8 6.52 2.05 -7.19
N VAL A 9 6.10 2.38 -5.96
CA VAL A 9 4.75 2.18 -5.46
C VAL A 9 4.31 3.39 -4.66
N ILE A 10 3.00 3.57 -4.59
CA ILE A 10 2.37 4.53 -3.68
C ILE A 10 1.74 3.73 -2.54
N LEU A 11 2.17 4.06 -1.32
CA LEU A 11 1.61 3.56 -0.07
C LEU A 11 0.73 4.65 0.52
N GLU A 12 -0.57 4.43 0.55
CA GLU A 12 -1.50 5.25 1.30
C GLU A 12 -1.82 4.57 2.62
N MET A 13 -1.81 5.31 3.71
CA MET A 13 -1.96 4.74 5.04
C MET A 13 -2.68 5.69 5.97
N LEU A 14 -3.50 5.13 6.84
CA LEU A 14 -4.11 5.86 7.95
C LEU A 14 -3.11 5.97 9.09
N ASP A 15 -2.73 7.20 9.40
CA ASP A 15 -1.89 7.55 10.54
C ASP A 15 -2.70 8.44 11.49
N GLY A 16 -3.24 7.84 12.55
CA GLY A 16 -4.23 8.50 13.41
C GLY A 16 -5.53 8.75 12.65
N ASN A 17 -5.89 10.03 12.46
CA ASN A 17 -7.08 10.47 11.74
C ASN A 17 -6.80 10.97 10.31
N ASP A 18 -5.52 11.03 9.92
CA ASP A 18 -5.11 11.59 8.63
C ASP A 18 -4.64 10.52 7.67
N TRP A 19 -4.99 10.71 6.40
CA TRP A 19 -4.45 9.91 5.31
C TRP A 19 -3.08 10.45 4.91
N ARG A 20 -2.08 9.58 4.94
CA ARG A 20 -0.73 9.87 4.47
C ARG A 20 -0.45 9.08 3.20
N VAL A 21 0.09 9.77 2.20
CA VAL A 21 0.52 9.20 0.93
C VAL A 21 2.04 9.23 0.87
N ILE A 22 2.65 8.07 0.66
CA ILE A 22 4.10 7.90 0.61
C ILE A 22 4.47 7.24 -0.72
N ARG A 23 5.25 7.93 -1.54
CA ARG A 23 5.85 7.36 -2.75
C ARG A 23 7.18 6.73 -2.39
N THR A 24 7.33 5.45 -2.67
CA THR A 24 8.47 4.66 -2.19
C THR A 24 8.64 3.41 -3.05
N THR A 25 9.66 2.60 -2.77
CA THR A 25 9.76 1.25 -3.36
C THR A 25 8.92 0.22 -2.60
N TYR A 26 8.49 -0.85 -3.27
CA TYR A 26 7.72 -1.95 -2.66
C TYR A 26 8.40 -2.50 -1.40
N ARG A 27 9.73 -2.69 -1.44
CA ARG A 27 10.51 -3.13 -0.27
C ARG A 27 10.35 -2.21 0.93
N GLN A 28 10.44 -0.91 0.70
CA GLN A 28 10.34 0.10 1.76
C GLN A 28 8.91 0.20 2.29
N ALA A 29 7.90 0.14 1.42
CA ALA A 29 6.49 0.12 1.81
C ALA A 29 6.18 -1.07 2.74
N ILE A 30 6.56 -2.29 2.34
CA ILE A 30 6.36 -3.49 3.16
C ILE A 30 7.16 -3.41 4.47
N ARG A 31 8.38 -2.88 4.45
CA ARG A 31 9.19 -2.69 5.67
C ARG A 31 8.51 -1.71 6.63
N LEU A 32 7.92 -0.63 6.12
CA LEU A 32 7.19 0.34 6.91
C LEU A 32 5.96 -0.31 7.55
N LEU A 33 5.11 -0.94 6.74
CA LEU A 33 3.89 -1.63 7.19
C LEU A 33 4.14 -2.68 8.26
N ARG A 34 5.22 -3.46 8.12
CA ARG A 34 5.64 -4.45 9.12
C ARG A 34 6.06 -3.82 10.44
N LYS A 35 6.75 -2.67 10.40
CA LYS A 35 7.26 -1.98 11.60
C LYS A 35 6.13 -1.32 12.39
N THR A 36 5.18 -0.72 11.71
CA THR A 36 4.10 0.09 12.30
C THR A 36 2.83 -0.69 12.59
N GLN A 37 2.70 -1.93 12.09
CA GLN A 37 1.51 -2.76 12.24
C GLN A 37 0.20 -2.07 11.79
N HIS A 38 0.26 -1.17 10.82
CA HIS A 38 -0.94 -0.49 10.32
C HIS A 38 -1.94 -1.48 9.75
N ARG A 39 -3.21 -1.28 10.10
CA ARG A 39 -4.33 -2.12 9.65
C ARG A 39 -5.09 -1.51 8.47
N GLY A 40 -4.92 -0.22 8.21
CA GLY A 40 -5.54 0.49 7.10
C GLY A 40 -4.48 1.08 6.18
N TYR A 41 -4.25 0.42 5.05
CA TYR A 41 -3.36 0.91 4.00
C TYR A 41 -3.82 0.45 2.62
N LEU A 42 -3.45 1.22 1.60
CA LEU A 42 -3.54 0.91 0.19
C LEU A 42 -2.13 0.93 -0.40
N LEU A 43 -1.86 0.02 -1.32
CA LEU A 43 -0.57 -0.10 -2.00
C LEU A 43 -0.81 -0.41 -3.47
N TYR A 44 -0.27 0.44 -4.35
CA TYR A 44 -0.44 0.33 -5.80
C TYR A 44 0.80 0.89 -6.53
N HIS A 45 0.96 0.62 -7.83
CA HIS A 45 2.14 1.10 -8.56
C HIS A 45 2.10 2.61 -8.77
N GLU A 46 3.28 3.24 -8.81
CA GLU A 46 3.37 4.66 -9.19
C GLU A 46 2.93 4.83 -10.65
N GLY A 47 1.81 5.52 -10.87
CA GLY A 47 1.16 5.68 -12.18
C GLY A 47 -0.20 4.99 -12.28
N GLU A 48 -0.51 4.06 -11.38
CA GLU A 48 -1.88 3.61 -11.15
C GLU A 48 -2.54 4.61 -10.20
N SER A 49 -3.68 5.22 -10.58
CA SER A 49 -4.49 5.99 -9.63
C SER A 49 -5.64 5.13 -9.14
N TRP A 50 -5.87 5.13 -7.82
CA TRP A 50 -7.01 4.43 -7.25
C TRP A 50 -8.35 4.92 -7.82
N ASP A 51 -8.45 6.23 -8.12
CA ASP A 51 -9.64 6.85 -8.69
C ASP A 51 -9.94 6.39 -10.14
N LEU A 52 -8.93 5.91 -10.88
CA LEU A 52 -9.09 5.49 -12.28
C LEU A 52 -9.38 3.98 -12.42
N TYR A 53 -9.14 3.18 -11.38
CA TYR A 53 -9.24 1.71 -11.42
C TYR A 53 -10.15 1.13 -10.34
N SER A 54 -11.29 1.78 -10.06
CA SER A 54 -12.35 1.24 -9.20
C SER A 54 -12.93 -0.12 -9.63
N ASN A 55 -12.44 -0.70 -10.74
CA ASN A 55 -12.71 -2.09 -11.17
C ASN A 55 -11.50 -3.05 -11.15
N GLN A 56 -10.26 -2.61 -10.86
CA GLN A 56 -9.07 -3.48 -10.89
C GLN A 56 -8.09 -3.32 -9.70
N GLY A 57 -8.22 -2.26 -8.89
CA GLY A 57 -7.47 -2.10 -7.65
C GLY A 57 -7.92 -3.08 -6.56
N LYS A 58 -7.48 -4.34 -6.65
CA LYS A 58 -7.76 -5.36 -5.62
C LYS A 58 -7.12 -4.95 -4.29
N LEU A 59 -7.98 -4.58 -3.33
CA LEU A 59 -7.69 -4.49 -1.90
C LEU A 59 -6.89 -5.71 -1.43
N ILE A 60 -5.61 -5.52 -1.08
CA ILE A 60 -4.87 -6.53 -0.34
C ILE A 60 -5.30 -6.43 1.13
N LYS A 61 -6.48 -6.98 1.45
CA LYS A 61 -6.88 -7.23 2.84
C LYS A 61 -6.04 -8.39 3.38
N PHE A 62 -5.02 -8.10 4.17
CA PHE A 62 -4.37 -9.14 4.99
C PHE A 62 -5.31 -9.53 6.14
N LYS A 63 -6.00 -10.67 5.98
CA LYS A 63 -6.75 -11.32 7.05
C LYS A 63 -5.75 -11.96 8.02
N ARG A 64 -5.79 -11.53 9.27
CA ARG A 64 -5.02 -12.06 10.41
C ARG A 64 -5.22 -13.59 10.50
N ARG A 65 -4.14 -14.38 10.35
CA ARG A 65 -4.13 -15.75 10.89
C ARG A 65 -4.05 -15.62 12.41
N ARG A 66 -5.05 -16.17 13.08
CA ARG A 66 -5.04 -16.42 14.53
C ARG A 66 -4.23 -17.69 14.78
#